data_AF-A0A1I4N4X1-F1
#
_entry.id   AF-A0A1I4N4X1-F1
#
_cell.length_a   1.000
_cell.length_b   1.000
_cell.length_c   1.000
_cell.angle_alpha   90.00
_cell.angle_beta   90.00
_cell.angle_gamma   90.00
#
_symmetry.space_group_name_H-M   'P 1'
#
loop_
_entity.id
_entity.type
_entity.pdbx_description
1 polymer ?
#
loop_
_entity_poly.entity_id
_entity_poly.type
_entity_poly.pdbx_seq_one_letter_code
_entity_poly.pdbx_strand_id
1 'polypeptide(L)'
;MQNETNSTAHNQDEIAKLEADIREAIAHGGDVKETVRQLTLKAMHAKSLDPESLGRIAAAVMQGAHDGAQQKLQLASEQTHTAQAQISNAVSGLDTAFAQFAEASKLALEEAAGKAQQFSREELTKTRADLEALEDLFLDVVKRTASAAEGVIADTLNDLLAHAIRNGTAIGAQLQDTLATFSHQIGSVGHAQFEAGLQLTQATADLLHKIATGVLTGISEQTSKSGSQK
;
A
#
# COMPACT_ATOMS: atom_id res chain seq x y z
N MET A 1 -21.50 5.08 20.35
CA MET A 1 -20.35 5.24 21.27
C MET A 1 -19.61 3.93 21.58
N GLN A 2 -20.26 2.78 21.83
CA GLN A 2 -19.53 1.51 22.11
C GLN A 2 -18.93 0.80 20.87
N ASN A 3 -19.50 0.99 19.67
CA ASN A 3 -18.95 0.38 18.44
C ASN A 3 -17.64 1.05 17.97
N GLU A 4 -17.51 2.37 18.12
CA GLU A 4 -16.32 3.11 17.67
C GLU A 4 -15.09 2.78 18.52
N THR A 5 -15.27 2.55 19.83
CA THR A 5 -14.17 2.22 20.74
C THR A 5 -13.62 0.81 20.46
N ASN A 6 -14.49 -0.15 20.13
CA ASN A 6 -14.09 -1.52 19.81
C ASN A 6 -13.35 -1.62 18.47
N SER A 7 -13.83 -0.90 17.44
CA SER A 7 -13.16 -0.83 16.14
C SER A 7 -11.81 -0.12 16.22
N THR A 8 -11.68 0.92 17.05
CA THR A 8 -10.40 1.65 17.20
C THR A 8 -9.34 0.81 17.91
N ALA A 9 -9.73 0.09 18.98
CA ALA A 9 -8.82 -0.80 19.70
C ALA A 9 -8.31 -1.96 18.81
N HIS A 10 -9.22 -2.62 18.09
CA HIS A 10 -8.85 -3.71 17.18
C HIS A 10 -7.91 -3.25 16.06
N ASN A 11 -8.18 -2.07 15.49
CA ASN A 11 -7.33 -1.45 14.47
C ASN A 11 -5.92 -1.12 14.96
N GLN A 12 -5.78 -0.75 16.24
CA GLN A 12 -4.49 -0.44 16.85
C GLN A 12 -3.68 -1.72 17.10
N ASP A 13 -4.35 -2.79 17.53
CA ASP A 13 -3.72 -4.11 17.72
C ASP A 13 -3.18 -4.68 16.40
N GLU A 14 -3.89 -4.51 15.28
CA GLU A 14 -3.43 -4.96 13.97
C GLU A 14 -2.21 -4.20 13.46
N ILE A 15 -2.16 -2.88 13.68
CA ILE A 15 -1.01 -2.04 13.30
C ILE A 15 0.21 -2.40 14.14
N ALA A 16 0.04 -2.56 15.46
CA ALA A 16 1.12 -3.00 16.35
C ALA A 16 1.63 -4.39 15.99
N LYS A 17 0.73 -5.29 15.58
CA LYS A 17 1.11 -6.62 15.09
C LYS A 17 1.89 -6.55 13.79
N LEU A 18 1.47 -5.73 12.82
CA LEU A 18 2.21 -5.52 11.57
C LEU A 18 3.64 -5.05 11.85
N GLU A 19 3.80 -4.04 12.70
CA GLU A 19 5.12 -3.53 13.11
C GLU A 19 6.00 -4.64 13.69
N ALA A 20 5.45 -5.46 14.58
CA ALA A 20 6.16 -6.58 15.20
C ALA A 20 6.54 -7.67 14.18
N ASP A 21 5.62 -8.05 13.28
CA ASP A 21 5.87 -9.05 12.24
C ASP A 21 6.98 -8.58 11.26
N ILE A 22 6.99 -7.28 10.92
CA ILE A 22 8.04 -6.68 10.08
C ILE A 22 9.38 -6.67 10.81
N ARG A 23 9.41 -6.22 12.07
CA ARG A 23 10.62 -6.22 12.90
C ARG A 23 11.26 -7.61 12.95
N GLU A 24 10.44 -8.63 13.17
CA GLU A 24 10.87 -10.01 13.26
C GLU A 24 11.44 -10.51 11.92
N ALA A 25 10.76 -10.23 10.81
CA ALA A 25 11.22 -10.60 9.47
C ALA A 25 12.61 -10.01 9.15
N ILE A 26 12.81 -8.74 9.54
CA ILE A 26 14.08 -8.03 9.33
C ILE A 26 15.19 -8.62 10.22
N ALA A 27 14.87 -8.94 11.47
CA ALA A 27 15.80 -9.51 12.43
C ALA A 27 16.26 -10.92 12.05
N HIS A 28 15.38 -11.74 11.47
CA HIS A 28 15.68 -13.12 11.07
C HIS A 28 16.29 -13.23 9.67
N GLY A 29 16.11 -12.21 8.82
CA GLY A 29 16.59 -12.20 7.44
C GLY A 29 15.77 -13.11 6.52
N GLY A 30 16.28 -13.37 5.32
CA GLY A 30 15.55 -14.05 4.24
C GLY A 30 15.15 -13.08 3.14
N ASP A 31 14.07 -13.37 2.42
CA ASP A 31 13.52 -12.46 1.40
C ASP A 31 12.66 -11.37 2.08
N VAL A 32 13.36 -10.41 2.68
CA VAL A 32 12.73 -9.28 3.39
C VAL A 32 11.88 -8.44 2.46
N LYS A 33 12.32 -8.22 1.22
CA LYS A 33 11.55 -7.42 0.26
C LYS A 33 10.18 -8.05 0.04
N GLU A 34 10.15 -9.34 -0.26
CA GLU A 34 8.90 -10.07 -0.50
C GLU A 34 8.05 -10.16 0.77
N THR A 35 8.66 -10.43 1.92
CA THR A 35 7.96 -10.54 3.20
C THR A 35 7.28 -9.23 3.59
N VAL A 36 8.00 -8.11 3.50
CA VAL A 36 7.46 -6.77 3.76
C VAL A 36 6.33 -6.45 2.79
N ARG A 37 6.50 -6.76 1.50
CA ARG A 37 5.46 -6.56 0.49
C ARG A 37 4.16 -7.30 0.87
N GLN A 38 4.26 -8.58 1.21
CA GLN A 38 3.11 -9.43 1.56
C GLN A 38 2.40 -8.98 2.83
N LEU A 39 3.17 -8.66 3.89
CA LEU A 39 2.62 -8.17 5.15
C LEU A 39 1.90 -6.82 4.97
N THR A 40 2.47 -5.93 4.15
CA THR A 40 1.85 -4.64 3.81
C THR A 40 0.53 -4.84 3.06
N LEU A 41 0.52 -5.68 2.01
CA LEU A 41 -0.70 -5.98 1.24
C LEU A 41 -1.79 -6.60 2.11
N LYS A 42 -1.42 -7.51 3.01
CA LYS A 42 -2.34 -8.11 3.97
C LYS A 42 -2.95 -7.06 4.91
N ALA A 43 -2.14 -6.13 5.40
CA ALA A 43 -2.63 -5.05 6.27
C ALA A 43 -3.56 -4.09 5.52
N MET A 44 -3.26 -3.77 4.26
CA MET A 44 -4.13 -2.95 3.42
C MET A 44 -5.49 -3.62 3.17
N HIS A 45 -5.51 -4.93 2.95
CA HIS A 45 -6.76 -5.68 2.74
C HIS A 45 -7.68 -5.71 3.99
N ALA A 46 -7.12 -5.63 5.19
CA ALA A 46 -7.88 -5.68 6.44
C ALA A 46 -8.53 -4.32 6.82
N LYS A 47 -8.12 -3.22 6.18
CA LYS A 47 -8.48 -1.85 6.55
C LYS A 47 -9.18 -1.08 5.44
N SER A 48 -9.71 0.09 5.79
CA SER A 48 -10.09 1.09 4.80
C SER A 48 -8.83 1.58 4.06
N LEU A 49 -8.95 1.73 2.74
CA LEU A 49 -7.85 2.10 1.85
C LEU A 49 -7.78 3.63 1.64
N ASP A 50 -8.13 4.38 2.67
CA ASP A 50 -7.99 5.84 2.69
C ASP A 50 -6.54 6.25 3.00
N PRO A 51 -6.11 7.47 2.62
CA PRO A 51 -4.74 7.92 2.81
C PRO A 51 -4.26 7.88 4.27
N GLU A 52 -5.13 8.15 5.25
CA GLU A 52 -4.75 8.12 6.67
C GLU A 52 -4.40 6.70 7.13
N SER A 53 -5.21 5.72 6.71
CA SER A 53 -4.97 4.30 7.01
C SER A 53 -3.71 3.77 6.32
N LEU A 54 -3.49 4.13 5.06
CA LEU A 54 -2.27 3.78 4.32
C LEU A 54 -1.02 4.41 4.95
N GLY A 55 -1.14 5.64 5.46
CA GLY A 55 -0.10 6.33 6.24
C GLY A 55 0.31 5.56 7.49
N ARG A 56 -0.67 5.09 8.26
CA ARG A 56 -0.40 4.27 9.45
C ARG A 56 0.26 2.95 9.10
N ILE A 57 -0.15 2.30 8.01
CA ILE A 57 0.45 1.04 7.54
C ILE A 57 1.92 1.28 7.15
N ALA A 58 2.19 2.29 6.32
CA ALA A 58 3.54 2.64 5.91
C ALA A 58 4.43 2.97 7.14
N ALA A 59 3.90 3.76 8.07
CA ALA A 59 4.62 4.13 9.29
C ALA A 59 4.98 2.89 10.14
N ALA A 60 4.04 1.97 10.34
CA ALA A 60 4.29 0.74 11.09
C ALA A 60 5.30 -0.18 10.40
N VAL A 61 5.25 -0.29 9.07
CA VAL A 61 6.24 -1.04 8.29
C VAL A 61 7.62 -0.42 8.45
N MET A 62 7.75 0.90 8.29
CA MET A 62 9.05 1.57 8.40
C MET A 62 9.59 1.58 9.83
N GLN A 63 8.73 1.67 10.85
CA GLN A 63 9.12 1.55 12.25
C GLN A 63 9.60 0.14 12.58
N GLY A 64 8.87 -0.90 12.15
CA GLY A 64 9.29 -2.28 12.31
C GLY A 64 10.63 -2.56 11.61
N ALA A 65 10.81 -2.00 10.41
CA ALA A 65 12.06 -2.14 9.65
C ALA A 65 13.24 -1.44 10.32
N HIS A 66 13.04 -0.23 10.82
CA HIS A 66 14.00 0.49 11.64
C HIS A 66 14.43 -0.34 12.87
N ASP A 67 13.45 -0.79 13.66
CA ASP A 67 13.72 -1.50 14.91
C ASP A 67 14.42 -2.84 14.67
N GLY A 68 14.01 -3.58 13.64
CA GLY A 68 14.63 -4.86 13.27
C GLY A 68 16.07 -4.69 12.78
N ALA A 69 16.33 -3.65 11.99
CA ALA A 69 17.68 -3.32 11.55
C ALA A 69 18.56 -2.88 12.72
N GLN A 70 18.02 -2.07 13.64
CA GLN A 70 18.73 -1.64 14.85
C GLN A 70 19.06 -2.83 15.77
N GLN A 71 18.12 -3.76 15.94
CA GLN A 71 18.36 -4.99 16.70
C GLN A 71 19.50 -5.81 16.10
N LYS A 72 19.57 -5.94 14.76
CA LYS A 72 20.70 -6.62 14.10
C LYS A 72 22.04 -5.94 14.36
N LEU A 73 22.10 -4.60 14.32
CA LEU A 73 23.32 -3.86 14.61
C LEU A 73 23.81 -4.08 16.05
N GLN A 74 22.89 -4.19 17.01
CA GLN A 74 23.22 -4.43 18.42
C GLN A 74 23.78 -5.84 18.67
N LEU A 75 23.32 -6.84 17.92
CA LEU A 75 23.76 -8.23 18.10
C LEU A 75 25.21 -8.48 17.63
N ALA A 76 25.66 -7.79 16.57
CA ALA A 76 27.05 -7.83 16.13
C ALA A 76 27.42 -6.64 15.22
N SER A 77 28.49 -5.92 15.58
CA SER A 77 28.98 -4.74 14.85
C SER A 77 29.35 -5.03 13.38
N GLU A 78 29.72 -6.28 13.06
CA GLU A 78 30.02 -6.74 11.69
C GLU A 78 28.77 -6.86 10.79
N GLN A 79 27.56 -6.76 11.34
CA GLN A 79 26.30 -6.87 10.56
C GLN A 79 25.83 -5.55 9.93
N THR A 80 26.68 -4.53 9.89
CA THR A 80 26.36 -3.22 9.30
C THR A 80 25.82 -3.34 7.87
N HIS A 81 26.52 -4.07 6.99
CA HIS A 81 26.09 -4.26 5.61
C HIS A 81 24.78 -5.04 5.51
N THR A 82 24.58 -6.03 6.38
CA THR A 82 23.32 -6.80 6.41
C THR A 82 22.16 -5.92 6.84
N ALA A 83 22.33 -5.08 7.87
CA ALA A 83 21.29 -4.15 8.33
C ALA A 83 20.92 -3.13 7.24
N GLN A 84 21.92 -2.57 6.52
CA GLN A 84 21.70 -1.69 5.36
C GLN A 84 20.89 -2.40 4.25
N ALA A 85 21.26 -3.64 3.91
CA ALA A 85 20.56 -4.40 2.90
C ALA A 85 19.10 -4.68 3.32
N GLN A 86 18.86 -5.02 4.58
CA GLN A 86 17.50 -5.30 5.06
C GLN A 86 16.61 -4.05 5.08
N ILE A 87 17.12 -2.89 5.51
CA ILE A 87 16.33 -1.66 5.46
C ILE A 87 16.03 -1.24 4.01
N SER A 88 16.99 -1.39 3.09
CA SER A 88 16.77 -1.14 1.66
C SER A 88 15.73 -2.07 1.05
N ASN A 89 15.77 -3.36 1.42
CA ASN A 89 14.79 -4.34 0.99
C ASN A 89 13.40 -4.03 1.55
N ALA A 90 13.30 -3.56 2.80
CA ALA A 90 12.03 -3.17 3.40
C ALA A 90 11.39 -1.98 2.68
N VAL A 91 12.16 -0.91 2.42
CA VAL A 91 11.71 0.25 1.65
C VAL A 91 11.22 -0.19 0.26
N SER A 92 11.99 -1.05 -0.41
CA SER A 92 11.62 -1.59 -1.73
C SER A 92 10.36 -2.46 -1.68
N GLY A 93 10.16 -3.22 -0.61
CA GLY A 93 8.98 -4.06 -0.40
C GLY A 93 7.72 -3.21 -0.19
N LEU A 94 7.83 -2.13 0.59
CA LEU A 94 6.76 -1.17 0.81
C LEU A 94 6.39 -0.43 -0.49
N ASP A 95 7.39 0.08 -1.24
CA ASP A 95 7.21 0.71 -2.55
C ASP A 95 6.47 -0.24 -3.52
N THR A 96 6.92 -1.49 -3.60
CA THR A 96 6.27 -2.50 -4.46
C THR A 96 4.83 -2.79 -4.02
N ALA A 97 4.54 -2.85 -2.73
CA ALA A 97 3.18 -3.10 -2.23
C ALA A 97 2.21 -1.97 -2.61
N PHE A 98 2.64 -0.72 -2.49
CA PHE A 98 1.81 0.44 -2.84
C PHE A 98 1.66 0.59 -4.36
N ALA A 99 2.69 0.27 -5.14
CA ALA A 99 2.57 0.17 -6.60
C ALA A 99 1.51 -0.88 -6.98
N GLN A 100 1.59 -2.08 -6.41
CA GLN A 100 0.60 -3.13 -6.67
C GLN A 100 -0.81 -2.73 -6.23
N PHE A 101 -0.94 -1.96 -5.16
CA PHE A 101 -2.24 -1.41 -4.74
C PHE A 101 -2.82 -0.44 -5.79
N ALA A 102 -1.99 0.46 -6.36
CA ALA A 102 -2.41 1.33 -7.45
C ALA A 102 -2.82 0.54 -8.70
N GLU A 103 -2.04 -0.48 -9.07
CA GLU A 103 -2.38 -1.39 -10.18
C GLU A 103 -3.71 -2.11 -9.95
N ALA A 104 -3.91 -2.68 -8.77
CA ALA A 104 -5.15 -3.36 -8.42
C ALA A 104 -6.36 -2.40 -8.49
N SER A 105 -6.17 -1.13 -8.09
CA SER A 105 -7.20 -0.09 -8.18
C SER A 105 -7.56 0.24 -9.63
N LYS A 106 -6.56 0.30 -10.53
CA LYS A 106 -6.78 0.42 -11.98
C LYS A 106 -7.61 -0.76 -12.51
N LEU A 107 -7.17 -1.98 -12.25
CA LEU A 107 -7.81 -3.19 -12.77
C LEU A 107 -9.25 -3.34 -12.27
N ALA A 108 -9.51 -3.03 -11.00
CA ALA A 108 -10.85 -3.04 -10.44
C ALA A 108 -11.78 -2.02 -11.13
N LEU A 109 -11.26 -0.83 -11.49
CA LEU A 109 -12.02 0.17 -12.23
C LEU A 109 -12.35 -0.32 -13.66
N GLU A 110 -11.37 -0.89 -14.36
CA GLU A 110 -11.56 -1.43 -15.72
C GLU A 110 -12.60 -2.56 -15.73
N GLU A 111 -12.53 -3.47 -14.76
CA GLU A 111 -13.48 -4.58 -14.63
C GLU A 111 -14.91 -4.07 -14.35
N ALA A 112 -15.07 -3.10 -13.45
CA ALA A 112 -16.35 -2.50 -13.14
C ALA A 112 -16.94 -1.78 -14.36
N ALA A 113 -16.12 -1.02 -15.09
CA ALA A 113 -16.54 -0.36 -16.33
C ALA A 113 -16.98 -1.38 -17.40
N GLY A 114 -16.22 -2.47 -17.57
CA GLY A 114 -16.55 -3.57 -18.48
C GLY A 114 -17.85 -4.30 -18.13
N LYS A 115 -18.21 -4.35 -16.85
CA LYS A 115 -19.48 -4.91 -16.34
C LYS A 115 -20.65 -3.91 -16.35
N ALA A 116 -20.47 -2.74 -16.97
CA ALA A 116 -21.43 -1.63 -16.97
C ALA A 116 -21.85 -1.16 -15.57
N GLN A 117 -21.00 -1.39 -14.55
CA GLN A 117 -21.22 -0.88 -13.21
C GLN A 117 -20.89 0.61 -13.20
N GLN A 118 -21.82 1.42 -12.68
CA GLN A 118 -21.68 2.86 -12.63
C GLN A 118 -21.11 3.29 -11.28
N PHE A 119 -19.98 3.99 -11.31
CA PHE A 119 -19.49 4.80 -10.20
C PHE A 119 -19.89 6.25 -10.43
N SER A 120 -20.21 6.96 -9.36
CA SER A 120 -20.43 8.39 -9.45
C SER A 120 -19.11 9.12 -9.75
N ARG A 121 -19.24 10.29 -10.39
CA ARG A 121 -18.09 11.18 -10.63
C ARG A 121 -17.36 11.55 -9.34
N GLU A 122 -18.11 11.74 -8.26
CA GLU A 122 -17.58 12.09 -6.94
C GLU A 122 -16.67 10.97 -6.40
N GLU A 123 -17.12 9.71 -6.47
CA GLU A 123 -16.34 8.54 -6.03
C GLU A 123 -15.05 8.38 -6.83
N LEU A 124 -15.14 8.46 -8.16
CA LEU A 124 -13.96 8.36 -9.02
C LEU A 124 -12.96 9.50 -8.76
N THR A 125 -13.45 10.71 -8.54
CA THR A 125 -12.61 11.87 -8.24
C THR A 125 -11.92 11.70 -6.88
N LYS A 126 -12.65 11.21 -5.88
CA LYS A 126 -12.08 10.94 -4.56
C LYS A 126 -11.02 9.86 -4.61
N THR A 127 -11.31 8.70 -5.21
CA THR A 127 -10.33 7.61 -5.32
C THR A 127 -9.09 8.02 -6.12
N ARG A 128 -9.26 8.82 -7.19
CA ARG A 128 -8.13 9.42 -7.91
C ARG A 128 -7.25 10.27 -6.99
N ALA A 129 -7.86 11.14 -6.17
CA ALA A 129 -7.12 11.98 -5.22
C ALA A 129 -6.42 11.15 -4.13
N ASP A 130 -7.06 10.09 -3.64
CA ASP A 130 -6.46 9.18 -2.65
C ASP A 130 -5.24 8.46 -3.25
N LEU A 131 -5.30 8.06 -4.53
CA LEU A 131 -4.18 7.46 -5.27
C LEU A 131 -3.05 8.46 -5.53
N GLU A 132 -3.36 9.71 -5.85
CA GLU A 132 -2.35 10.78 -6.02
C GLU A 132 -1.51 11.00 -4.75
N ALA A 133 -2.09 10.78 -3.57
CA ALA A 133 -1.39 10.95 -2.30
C ALA A 133 -0.41 9.82 -1.95
N LEU A 134 -0.43 8.68 -2.65
CA LEU A 134 0.34 7.48 -2.28
C LEU A 134 1.85 7.70 -2.28
N GLU A 135 2.39 8.31 -3.33
CA GLU A 135 3.84 8.51 -3.47
C GLU A 135 4.33 9.51 -2.43
N ASP A 136 3.62 10.63 -2.25
CA ASP A 136 3.94 11.63 -1.24
C ASP A 136 3.94 11.04 0.17
N LEU A 137 2.95 10.21 0.47
CA LEU A 137 2.83 9.51 1.74
C LEU A 137 3.99 8.55 1.98
N PHE A 138 4.37 7.77 0.97
CA PHE A 138 5.53 6.88 1.05
C PHE A 138 6.83 7.67 1.33
N LEU A 139 7.06 8.74 0.56
CA LEU A 139 8.25 9.58 0.72
C LEU A 139 8.30 10.27 2.08
N ASP A 140 7.17 10.77 2.58
CA ASP A 140 7.08 11.40 3.90
C ASP A 140 7.40 10.42 5.03
N VAL A 141 6.87 9.20 4.97
CA VAL A 141 7.17 8.18 5.99
C VAL A 141 8.64 7.80 5.96
N VAL A 142 9.22 7.51 4.79
CA VAL A 142 10.66 7.20 4.67
C VAL A 142 11.50 8.34 5.25
N LYS A 143 11.16 9.59 4.94
CA LYS A 143 11.84 10.78 5.46
C LYS A 143 11.73 10.90 6.98
N ARG A 144 10.55 10.67 7.55
CA ARG A 144 10.35 10.71 9.01
C ARG A 144 11.15 9.64 9.72
N THR A 145 11.14 8.41 9.20
CA THR A 145 11.94 7.32 9.74
C THR A 145 13.43 7.62 9.63
N ALA A 146 13.91 8.18 8.51
CA ALA A 146 15.30 8.62 8.37
C ALA A 146 15.68 9.69 9.39
N SER A 147 14.77 10.62 9.69
CA SER A 147 14.99 11.71 10.65
C SER A 147 14.97 11.25 12.11
N ALA A 148 14.27 10.15 12.41
CA ALA A 148 14.19 9.55 13.74
C ALA A 148 15.29 8.49 13.99
N ALA A 149 15.89 7.97 12.92
CA ALA A 149 16.98 7.02 12.98
C ALA A 149 18.33 7.70 13.28
N GLU A 150 19.33 6.90 13.66
CA GLU A 150 20.71 7.36 13.85
C GLU A 150 21.70 6.51 13.04
N GLY A 151 22.88 7.09 12.81
CA GLY A 151 24.01 6.44 12.17
C GLY A 151 23.67 5.81 10.81
N VAL A 152 24.12 4.58 10.60
CA VAL A 152 24.08 3.92 9.31
C VAL A 152 22.66 3.72 8.75
N ILE A 153 21.65 3.56 9.62
CA ILE A 153 20.25 3.40 9.20
C ILE A 153 19.73 4.73 8.65
N ALA A 154 20.02 5.84 9.35
CA ALA A 154 19.66 7.18 8.89
C ALA A 154 20.31 7.51 7.54
N ASP A 155 21.61 7.24 7.39
CA ASP A 155 22.34 7.48 6.14
C ASP A 155 21.71 6.69 4.97
N THR A 156 21.44 5.40 5.18
CA THR A 156 20.84 4.53 4.17
C THR A 156 19.45 5.02 3.74
N LEU A 157 18.59 5.39 4.70
CA LEU A 157 17.25 5.88 4.39
C LEU A 157 17.27 7.24 3.66
N ASN A 158 18.21 8.13 4.00
CA ASN A 158 18.39 9.40 3.29
C ASN A 158 18.87 9.18 1.85
N ASP A 159 19.79 8.24 1.63
CA ASP A 159 20.24 7.88 0.28
C ASP A 159 19.10 7.30 -0.56
N LEU A 160 18.28 6.41 0.03
CA LEU A 160 17.10 5.85 -0.62
C LEU A 160 16.05 6.92 -0.94
N LEU A 161 15.76 7.82 -0.01
CA LEU A 161 14.85 8.94 -0.23
C LEU A 161 15.35 9.84 -1.37
N ALA A 162 16.63 10.17 -1.37
CA ALA A 162 17.23 10.98 -2.41
C ALA A 162 17.24 10.28 -3.76
N HIS A 163 17.41 8.95 -3.78
CA HIS A 163 17.29 8.13 -4.97
C HIS A 163 15.85 8.15 -5.51
N ALA A 164 14.85 7.92 -4.65
CA ALA A 164 13.44 7.93 -5.01
C ALA A 164 13.00 9.28 -5.61
N ILE A 165 13.41 10.40 -5.01
CA ILE A 165 13.09 11.75 -5.54
C ILE A 165 13.71 11.98 -6.92
N ARG A 166 14.92 11.47 -7.17
CA ARG A 166 15.64 11.71 -8.44
C ARG A 166 15.29 10.75 -9.56
N ASN A 167 15.02 9.49 -9.23
CA ASN A 167 14.84 8.41 -10.21
C ASN A 167 13.40 7.90 -10.25
N GLY A 168 12.54 8.35 -9.34
CA GLY A 168 11.17 7.89 -9.17
C GLY A 168 11.07 6.66 -8.27
N THR A 169 9.82 6.26 -8.03
CA THR A 169 9.43 5.07 -7.26
C THR A 169 8.65 4.10 -8.15
N ALA A 170 8.50 2.85 -7.73
CA ALA A 170 7.58 1.93 -8.40
C ALA A 170 6.13 2.44 -8.30
N ILE A 171 5.77 3.07 -7.18
CA ILE A 171 4.47 3.75 -6.98
C ILE A 171 4.25 4.79 -8.07
N GLY A 172 5.17 5.74 -8.23
CA GLY A 172 5.06 6.84 -9.18
C GLY A 172 4.95 6.35 -10.62
N ALA A 173 5.72 5.32 -10.99
CA ALA A 173 5.61 4.69 -12.32
C ALA A 173 4.23 4.07 -12.55
N GLN A 174 3.69 3.34 -11.58
CA GLN A 174 2.38 2.70 -11.69
C GLN A 174 1.21 3.71 -11.64
N LEU A 175 1.38 4.80 -10.89
CA LEU A 175 0.38 5.86 -10.79
C LEU A 175 0.14 6.57 -12.12
N GLN A 176 1.15 6.74 -12.97
CA GLN A 176 0.98 7.37 -14.28
C GLN A 176 -0.11 6.68 -15.12
N ASP A 177 -0.06 5.35 -15.20
CA ASP A 177 -1.03 4.54 -15.94
C ASP A 177 -2.39 4.47 -15.22
N THR A 178 -2.36 4.29 -13.89
CA THR A 178 -3.55 4.21 -13.05
C THR A 178 -4.38 5.50 -13.13
N LEU A 179 -3.76 6.67 -12.95
CA LEU A 179 -4.44 7.96 -12.95
C LEU A 179 -4.96 8.35 -14.34
N ALA A 180 -4.29 7.93 -15.42
CA ALA A 180 -4.78 8.10 -16.78
C ALA A 180 -6.10 7.34 -16.99
N THR A 181 -6.17 6.10 -16.49
CA THR A 181 -7.39 5.26 -16.56
C THR A 181 -8.56 5.89 -15.79
N PHE A 182 -8.31 6.38 -14.57
CA PHE A 182 -9.34 7.09 -13.79
C PHE A 182 -9.81 8.37 -14.49
N SER A 183 -8.89 9.14 -15.07
CA SER A 183 -9.23 10.38 -15.78
C SER A 183 -10.10 10.12 -17.01
N HIS A 184 -9.82 9.04 -17.75
CA HIS A 184 -10.66 8.60 -18.86
C HIS A 184 -12.08 8.26 -18.40
N GLN A 185 -12.21 7.49 -17.31
CA GLN A 185 -13.52 7.07 -16.80
C GLN A 185 -14.33 8.23 -16.21
N ILE A 186 -13.70 9.20 -15.55
CA ILE A 186 -14.36 10.43 -15.10
C ILE A 186 -14.93 11.21 -16.28
N GLY A 187 -14.18 11.30 -17.40
CA GLY A 187 -14.62 11.96 -18.61
C GLY A 187 -15.81 11.26 -19.29
N SER A 188 -15.84 9.93 -19.29
CA SER A 188 -16.94 9.15 -19.89
C SER A 188 -18.25 9.26 -19.09
N VAL A 189 -18.19 9.35 -17.76
CA VAL A 189 -19.37 9.57 -16.89
C VAL A 189 -20.04 10.93 -17.17
N GLY A 190 -19.26 11.95 -17.56
CA GLY A 190 -19.78 13.27 -17.93
C GLY A 190 -20.69 13.28 -19.16
N HIS A 191 -20.60 12.28 -20.03
CA HIS A 191 -21.51 12.12 -21.17
C HIS A 191 -22.79 11.34 -20.84
N ALA A 192 -22.85 10.64 -19.70
CA ALA A 192 -23.97 9.79 -19.29
C ALA A 192 -24.91 10.43 -18.26
N GLN A 193 -24.49 11.50 -17.56
CA GLN A 193 -25.30 12.22 -16.56
C GLN A 193 -26.31 13.21 -17.17
N PHE A 194 -27.21 12.72 -18.03
CA PHE A 194 -28.52 13.35 -18.21
C PHE A 194 -29.66 12.54 -17.58
N GLU A 195 -29.46 11.26 -17.26
CA GLU A 195 -30.54 10.41 -16.73
C GLU A 195 -30.07 9.52 -15.57
N ALA A 196 -30.04 10.06 -14.34
CA ALA A 196 -30.29 9.31 -13.11
C ALA A 196 -30.19 10.25 -11.90
N GLY A 197 -31.31 10.88 -11.56
CA GLY A 197 -31.48 11.53 -10.27
C GLY A 197 -31.85 10.51 -9.19
N LEU A 198 -31.30 10.76 -7.98
CA LEU A 198 -31.74 10.25 -6.66
C LEU A 198 -31.39 8.80 -6.27
N GLN A 199 -30.41 8.64 -5.36
CA GLN A 199 -30.47 7.95 -4.04
C GLN A 199 -29.03 7.71 -3.51
N LEU A 200 -28.54 8.49 -2.53
CA LEU A 200 -28.58 8.34 -1.06
C LEU A 200 -27.56 7.33 -0.44
N THR A 201 -26.42 7.88 -0.02
CA THR A 201 -25.55 7.61 1.15
C THR A 201 -25.37 6.20 1.74
N GLN A 202 -24.81 5.25 0.97
CA GLN A 202 -24.12 4.06 1.52
C GLN A 202 -22.95 3.56 0.65
N ALA A 203 -22.34 4.45 -0.14
CA ALA A 203 -21.56 4.07 -1.31
C ALA A 203 -20.08 3.65 -1.04
N THR A 204 -19.50 4.06 0.08
CA THR A 204 -18.06 3.86 0.35
C THR A 204 -17.70 2.44 0.81
N ALA A 205 -18.57 1.78 1.59
CA ALA A 205 -18.30 0.44 2.10
C ALA A 205 -18.44 -0.64 1.01
N ASP A 206 -19.36 -0.44 0.08
CA ASP A 206 -19.63 -1.36 -1.03
C ASP A 206 -18.50 -1.38 -2.08
N LEU A 207 -17.89 -0.21 -2.35
CA LEU A 207 -16.76 -0.10 -3.27
C LEU A 207 -15.53 -0.85 -2.74
N LEU A 208 -15.18 -0.61 -1.47
CA LEU A 208 -14.01 -1.24 -0.84
C LEU A 208 -14.19 -2.74 -0.62
N HIS A 209 -15.40 -3.17 -0.22
CA HIS A 209 -15.72 -4.59 -0.09
C HIS A 209 -15.67 -5.32 -1.43
N LYS A 210 -16.12 -4.68 -2.52
CA LYS A 210 -16.10 -5.27 -3.87
C LYS A 210 -14.69 -5.33 -4.48
N ILE A 211 -13.84 -4.32 -4.23
CA ILE A 211 -12.41 -4.36 -4.59
C ILE A 211 -11.71 -5.52 -3.87
N ALA A 212 -11.96 -5.71 -2.57
CA ALA A 212 -11.43 -6.83 -1.80
C ALA A 212 -11.87 -8.20 -2.36
N THR A 213 -13.14 -8.33 -2.80
CA THR A 213 -13.62 -9.57 -3.42
C THR A 213 -13.11 -9.79 -4.85
N GLY A 214 -12.84 -8.73 -5.64
CA GLY A 214 -12.29 -8.83 -6.99
C GLY A 214 -10.87 -9.38 -7.02
N VAL A 215 -10.04 -8.98 -6.05
CA VAL A 215 -8.66 -9.49 -5.86
C VAL A 215 -8.61 -11.01 -5.67
N LEU A 216 -9.62 -11.62 -5.04
CA LEU A 216 -9.67 -13.08 -4.82
C LEU A 216 -9.92 -13.87 -6.10
N THR A 217 -10.70 -13.33 -7.04
CA THR A 217 -11.00 -14.01 -8.30
C THR A 217 -9.77 -14.05 -9.21
N GLY A 218 -9.03 -12.93 -9.29
CA GLY A 218 -7.82 -12.82 -10.11
C GLY A 218 -6.64 -13.69 -9.63
N ILE A 219 -6.51 -13.92 -8.32
CA ILE A 219 -5.45 -14.80 -7.76
C ILE A 219 -5.82 -16.29 -7.90
N SER A 220 -7.11 -16.64 -7.82
CA SER A 220 -7.58 -18.03 -7.96
C SER A 220 -7.42 -18.55 -9.40
N GLU A 221 -7.54 -17.69 -10.41
CA GLU A 221 -7.32 -18.07 -11.82
C GLU A 221 -5.83 -18.29 -12.18
N GLN A 222 -4.91 -17.62 -11.48
CA GLN A 222 -3.48 -17.84 -11.69
C GLN A 222 -2.98 -19.14 -11.04
N THR A 223 -3.59 -19.57 -9.92
CA THR A 223 -3.22 -20.85 -9.28
C THR A 223 -3.86 -22.08 -9.95
N SER A 224 -5.01 -21.92 -10.61
CA SER A 224 -5.64 -23.00 -11.40
C SER A 224 -5.00 -23.20 -12.78
N LYS A 225 -4.46 -22.15 -13.41
CA LYS A 225 -3.67 -22.29 -14.66
C LYS A 225 -2.29 -22.91 -14.48
N SER A 226 -1.70 -22.85 -13.28
CA SER A 226 -0.39 -23.49 -13.02
C SER A 226 -0.48 -24.97 -12.61
N GLY A 227 -1.69 -25.54 -12.51
CA GLY A 227 -1.93 -26.93 -12.13
C GLY A 227 -2.35 -27.87 -13.27
N SER A 228 -2.49 -27.38 -14.51
CA SER A 228 -2.83 -28.20 -15.68
C SER A 228 -1.70 -28.25 -16.71
N GLN A 229 -0.57 -28.81 -16.30
CA GLN A 229 0.31 -29.53 -17.21
C GLN A 229 0.76 -30.83 -16.52
N LYS A 230 -0.01 -31.88 -16.75
CA LYS A 230 0.47 -33.25 -16.66
C LYS A 230 -0.16 -34.10 -17.75
#